data_AF-A0A2V6GAG8-F1
#
_entry.id   AF-A0A2V6GAG8-F1
#
_cell.length_a   1.000
_cell.length_b   1.000
_cell.length_c   1.000
_cell.angle_alpha   90.00
_cell.angle_beta   90.00
_cell.angle_gamma   90.00
#
_symmetry.space_group_name_H-M   'P 1'
#
loop_
_entity.id
_entity.type
_entity.pdbx_description
1 polymer ?
#
loop_
_entity_poly.entity_id
_entity_poly.type
_entity_poly.pdbx_seq_one_letter_code
_entity_poly.pdbx_strand_id
1 'polypeptide(L)'
;MNTLFTRLRFLVAAALLFLTAQRLSFAGSATWDHNPSSGDWNTAANWTPQTVPNAITDIATFDASTVTNVLVDFGSNINVDSVVFDSGAPAYTITLDVSNLKLNGAGFVNNSGSLQSVVIPEESDLAGAMFFYNSATAGSVTNVSTVGGLLTFYNSSSAGSATFDLTSGSLQGTLDFWDESTAGDATINASANSVISFFDSSTGGNATLNLSTAAFVSFAGSNNAEHMIGTCIGGNQVFPSQIDFEGFSSAGEGTFTTIGGSASGEQGSFILFDNTATADNATFVINGGMGAGLTGTFLYFIDTTTAAAANITANGGVDGSDGGVISFEDKSKGGTCSITLSGNAELDISMHNARG
;
A
#
# COMPACT_ATOMS: atom_id res chain seq x y z
N MET A 1 10.42 74.53 -0.82
CA MET A 1 9.78 73.42 -1.55
C MET A 1 10.73 72.26 -1.89
N ASN A 2 12.02 72.47 -2.18
CA ASN A 2 12.91 71.38 -2.64
C ASN A 2 13.29 70.30 -1.60
N THR A 3 13.35 70.60 -0.30
CA THR A 3 13.83 69.63 0.71
C THR A 3 12.79 68.60 1.14
N LEU A 4 11.50 68.94 1.00
CA LEU A 4 10.38 68.04 1.33
C LEU A 4 10.25 66.91 0.29
N PHE A 5 10.44 67.25 -1.00
CA PHE A 5 10.40 66.30 -2.10
C PHE A 5 11.55 65.29 -2.07
N THR A 6 12.75 65.68 -1.62
CA THR A 6 13.90 64.77 -1.50
C THR A 6 13.72 63.76 -0.37
N ARG A 7 13.15 64.18 0.78
CA ARG A 7 12.84 63.29 1.90
C ARG A 7 11.74 62.29 1.57
N LEU A 8 10.72 62.72 0.84
CA LEU A 8 9.63 61.84 0.38
C LEU A 8 10.14 60.77 -0.60
N ARG A 9 11.04 61.13 -1.52
CA ARG A 9 11.67 60.17 -2.45
C ARG A 9 12.55 59.14 -1.74
N PHE A 10 13.27 59.54 -0.68
CA PHE A 10 14.09 58.62 0.12
C PHE A 10 13.23 57.64 0.94
N LEU A 11 12.13 58.11 1.53
CA LEU A 11 11.18 57.27 2.26
C LEU A 11 10.45 56.27 1.35
N VAL A 12 10.07 56.69 0.14
CA VAL A 12 9.46 55.80 -0.85
C VAL A 12 10.46 54.76 -1.37
N ALA A 13 11.71 55.14 -1.64
CA ALA A 13 12.75 54.20 -2.06
C ALA A 13 13.11 53.19 -0.95
N ALA A 14 13.20 53.63 0.30
CA ALA A 14 13.43 52.75 1.45
C ALA A 14 12.24 51.81 1.70
N ALA A 15 10.99 52.29 1.53
CA ALA A 15 9.80 51.45 1.62
C ALA A 15 9.76 50.41 0.48
N LEU A 16 10.07 50.77 -0.77
CA LEU A 16 10.17 49.80 -1.87
C LEU A 16 11.32 48.79 -1.68
N LEU A 17 12.43 49.19 -1.06
CA LEU A 17 13.53 48.27 -0.72
C LEU A 17 13.13 47.31 0.41
N PHE A 18 12.34 47.76 1.39
CA PHE A 18 11.79 46.91 2.46
C PHE A 18 10.68 45.97 1.96
N LEU A 19 9.84 46.41 1.00
CA LEU A 19 8.84 45.56 0.36
C LEU A 19 9.45 44.54 -0.63
N THR A 20 10.65 44.79 -1.15
CA THR A 20 11.39 43.80 -1.98
C THR A 20 12.32 42.90 -1.15
N ALA A 21 12.66 43.28 0.08
CA ALA A 21 13.33 42.44 1.08
C ALA A 21 12.36 41.50 1.82
N GLN A 22 11.05 41.73 1.72
CA GLN A 22 10.05 40.69 1.96
C GLN A 22 10.12 39.72 0.78
N ARG A 23 11.17 38.88 0.77
CA ARG A 23 11.05 37.60 0.10
C ARG A 23 9.83 36.94 0.73
N LEU A 24 8.74 36.88 -0.01
CA LEU A 24 7.86 35.72 0.10
C LEU A 24 8.84 34.54 -0.06
N SER A 25 9.22 33.89 1.04
CA SER A 25 9.84 32.59 0.93
C SER A 25 8.74 31.71 0.38
N PHE A 26 8.67 31.62 -0.94
CA PHE A 26 8.03 30.47 -1.52
C PHE A 26 8.68 29.26 -0.85
N ALA A 27 7.83 28.35 -0.37
CA ALA A 27 8.31 26.99 -0.08
C ALA A 27 9.16 26.58 -1.29
N GLY A 28 10.38 26.15 -1.00
CA GLY A 28 11.39 25.83 -1.97
C GLY A 28 12.10 24.58 -1.49
N SER A 29 12.70 23.86 -2.43
CA SER A 29 13.54 22.71 -2.12
C SER A 29 14.61 23.08 -1.08
N ALA A 30 14.77 22.24 -0.07
CA ALA A 30 15.71 22.47 1.00
C ALA A 30 16.23 21.15 1.56
N THR A 31 17.37 21.23 2.24
CA THR A 31 18.06 20.09 2.84
C THR A 31 17.93 20.16 4.36
N TRP A 32 17.52 19.06 4.98
CA TRP A 32 17.44 18.92 6.43
C TRP A 32 18.84 19.12 7.04
N ASP A 33 18.93 19.98 8.04
CA ASP A 33 20.23 20.41 8.56
C ASP A 33 20.99 19.26 9.22
N HIS A 34 22.32 19.39 9.25
CA HIS A 34 23.17 18.44 9.97
C HIS A 34 22.93 18.46 11.49
N ASN A 35 22.57 19.62 12.05
CA ASN A 35 22.26 19.82 13.47
C ASN A 35 21.02 20.71 13.62
N PRO A 36 19.83 20.22 13.27
CA PRO A 36 18.60 20.99 13.37
C PRO A 36 18.25 21.17 14.86
N SER A 37 17.48 22.21 15.15
CA SER A 37 17.11 22.56 16.53
C SER A 37 16.01 21.65 17.12
N SER A 38 15.25 20.98 16.25
CA SER A 38 14.16 20.07 16.60
C SER A 38 13.96 19.03 15.49
N GLY A 39 13.03 18.08 15.70
CA GLY A 39 12.59 17.13 14.68
C GLY A 39 11.43 17.64 13.82
N ASP A 40 10.97 18.88 13.98
CA ASP A 40 9.76 19.37 13.31
C ASP A 40 10.03 19.77 11.84
N TRP A 41 9.36 19.08 10.90
CA TRP A 41 9.42 19.38 9.46
C TRP A 41 9.03 20.83 9.17
N ASN A 42 8.06 21.39 9.90
CA ASN A 42 7.50 22.72 9.64
C ASN A 42 8.35 23.86 10.21
N THR A 43 9.42 23.56 10.94
CA THR A 43 10.35 24.56 11.45
C THR A 43 11.40 24.90 10.38
N ALA A 44 11.26 26.06 9.73
CA ALA A 44 12.17 26.51 8.68
C ALA A 44 13.65 26.55 9.10
N ALA A 45 13.94 26.75 10.39
CA ALA A 45 15.29 26.76 10.96
C ALA A 45 15.98 25.39 11.01
N ASN A 46 15.28 24.31 10.65
CA ASN A 46 15.83 22.96 10.52
C ASN A 46 16.22 22.62 9.07
N TRP A 47 16.05 23.56 8.14
CA TRP A 47 16.30 23.38 6.71
C TRP A 47 17.33 24.40 6.21
N THR A 48 18.15 24.00 5.23
CA THR A 48 19.06 24.86 4.47
C THR A 48 18.72 24.79 2.97
N PRO A 49 18.41 25.93 2.30
CA PRO A 49 18.17 27.25 2.89
C PRO A 49 16.98 27.22 3.87
N GLN A 50 16.86 28.25 4.72
CA GLN A 50 15.87 28.35 5.79
C GLN A 50 14.43 28.52 5.26
N THR A 51 13.92 27.49 4.60
CA THR A 51 12.62 27.38 3.95
C THR A 51 12.09 25.97 4.17
N VAL A 52 10.78 25.82 4.36
CA VAL A 52 10.15 24.50 4.50
C VAL A 52 9.73 23.98 3.13
N PRO A 53 10.18 22.80 2.68
CA PRO A 53 9.65 22.15 1.47
C PRO A 53 8.16 21.83 1.63
N ASN A 54 7.32 22.47 0.81
CA ASN A 54 5.85 22.31 0.85
C ASN A 54 5.13 22.84 -0.42
N ALA A 55 5.72 22.69 -1.59
CA ALA A 55 5.05 22.84 -2.88
C ALA A 55 5.29 21.62 -3.77
N ILE A 56 4.39 21.34 -4.72
CA ILE A 56 4.47 20.16 -5.62
C ILE A 56 5.78 20.02 -6.42
N THR A 57 6.59 21.06 -6.50
CA THR A 57 7.90 21.11 -7.18
C THR A 57 9.08 21.06 -6.21
N ASP A 58 8.83 21.13 -4.91
CA ASP A 58 9.87 21.17 -3.89
C ASP A 58 10.43 19.79 -3.65
N ILE A 59 11.74 19.73 -3.42
CA ILE A 59 12.44 18.52 -3.05
C ILE A 59 12.90 18.68 -1.60
N ALA A 60 12.42 17.80 -0.72
CA ALA A 60 12.91 17.69 0.64
C ALA A 60 14.10 16.74 0.67
N THR A 61 15.31 17.26 0.91
CA THR A 61 16.53 16.45 0.90
C THR A 61 16.99 16.14 2.32
N PHE A 62 17.32 14.89 2.60
CA PHE A 62 17.87 14.43 3.87
C PHE A 62 19.28 13.92 3.63
N ASP A 63 20.27 14.55 4.27
CA ASP A 63 21.67 14.11 4.27
C ASP A 63 22.07 13.65 5.68
N ALA A 64 23.35 13.59 6.03
CA ALA A 64 23.80 13.30 7.38
C ALA A 64 23.23 14.31 8.39
N SER A 65 22.52 13.84 9.42
CA SER A 65 21.98 14.68 10.50
C SER A 65 22.09 14.02 11.87
N THR A 66 22.16 14.84 12.91
CA THR A 66 22.07 14.40 14.31
C THR A 66 20.65 14.22 14.81
N VAL A 67 19.64 14.72 14.07
CA VAL A 67 18.22 14.50 14.37
C VAL A 67 17.58 13.79 13.19
N THR A 68 17.30 12.50 13.40
CA THR A 68 16.77 11.61 12.37
C THR A 68 15.32 11.20 12.58
N ASN A 69 14.73 11.60 13.72
CA ASN A 69 13.30 11.50 13.95
C ASN A 69 12.66 12.80 13.52
N VAL A 70 11.94 12.77 12.41
CA VAL A 70 11.29 13.91 11.78
C VAL A 70 9.79 13.78 12.00
N LEU A 71 9.15 14.82 12.50
CA LEU A 71 7.73 14.89 12.76
C LEU A 71 7.09 15.83 11.74
N VAL A 72 6.05 15.35 11.06
CA VAL A 72 5.08 16.17 10.35
C VAL A 72 3.90 16.34 11.29
N ASP A 73 3.83 17.50 11.94
CA ASP A 73 2.94 17.76 13.09
C ASP A 73 1.47 17.96 12.68
N PHE A 74 0.59 17.87 13.67
CA PHE A 74 -0.87 17.88 13.57
C PHE A 74 -1.41 18.94 12.59
N GLY A 75 -2.28 18.50 11.68
CA GLY A 75 -2.98 19.39 10.74
C GLY A 75 -2.12 19.89 9.58
N SER A 76 -0.85 19.48 9.50
CA SER A 76 0.02 19.80 8.36
C SER A 76 -0.39 19.01 7.12
N ASN A 77 -0.23 19.64 5.96
CA ASN A 77 -0.44 19.03 4.66
C ASN A 77 0.79 19.33 3.82
N ILE A 78 1.77 18.44 3.91
CA ILE A 78 3.04 18.55 3.21
C ILE A 78 2.83 18.05 1.79
N ASN A 79 3.23 18.88 0.84
CA ASN A 79 3.07 18.61 -0.57
C ASN A 79 4.41 18.86 -1.25
N VAL A 80 5.05 17.82 -1.76
CA VAL A 80 6.39 17.91 -2.37
C VAL A 80 6.44 17.15 -3.68
N ASP A 81 7.44 17.46 -4.51
CA ASP A 81 7.82 16.63 -5.65
C ASP A 81 8.32 15.28 -5.14
N SER A 82 9.32 15.34 -4.25
CA SER A 82 10.02 14.18 -3.76
C SER A 82 10.67 14.40 -2.40
N VAL A 83 10.94 13.27 -1.74
CA VAL A 83 11.77 13.17 -0.55
C VAL A 83 13.01 12.35 -0.91
N VAL A 84 14.18 12.97 -0.83
CA VAL A 84 15.45 12.39 -1.27
C VAL A 84 16.34 12.14 -0.06
N PHE A 85 16.79 10.91 0.12
CA PHE A 85 17.83 10.56 1.10
C PHE A 85 19.16 10.39 0.38
N ASP A 86 20.11 11.29 0.64
CA ASP A 86 21.42 11.26 0.00
C ASP A 86 22.31 10.12 0.54
N SER A 87 23.40 9.81 -0.16
CA SER A 87 24.29 8.69 0.17
C SER A 87 24.89 8.73 1.59
N GLY A 88 24.90 9.90 2.23
CA GLY A 88 25.39 10.11 3.59
C GLY A 88 24.30 10.04 4.68
N ALA A 89 23.03 9.91 4.29
CA ALA A 89 21.91 9.92 5.22
C ALA A 89 21.93 8.66 6.12
N PRO A 90 21.82 8.82 7.46
CA PRO A 90 21.50 7.70 8.34
C PRO A 90 20.06 7.22 8.11
N ALA A 91 19.63 6.21 8.87
CA ALA A 91 18.22 5.85 8.94
C ALA A 91 17.41 6.99 9.59
N TYR A 92 16.48 7.55 8.84
CA TYR A 92 15.46 8.48 9.29
C TYR A 92 14.16 7.74 9.60
N THR A 93 13.43 8.29 10.56
CA THR A 93 12.01 7.98 10.80
C THR A 93 11.22 9.27 10.59
N ILE A 94 10.34 9.28 9.58
CA ILE A 94 9.38 10.37 9.36
C ILE A 94 8.04 9.93 9.93
N THR A 95 7.54 10.64 10.93
CA THR A 95 6.24 10.37 11.57
C THR A 95 5.18 11.35 11.06
N LEU A 96 4.06 10.83 10.57
CA LEU A 96 2.90 11.61 10.14
C LEU A 96 1.84 11.63 11.26
N ASP A 97 1.92 12.61 12.16
CA ASP A 97 0.96 12.75 13.27
C ASP A 97 -0.25 13.57 12.83
N VAL A 98 -1.38 12.90 12.57
CA VAL A 98 -2.64 13.51 12.10
C VAL A 98 -2.41 14.49 10.94
N SER A 99 -1.55 14.10 10.01
CA SER A 99 -1.02 14.96 8.96
C SER A 99 -0.91 14.22 7.63
N ASN A 100 -0.89 14.99 6.54
CA ASN A 100 -0.81 14.44 5.20
C ASN A 100 0.57 14.68 4.59
N LEU A 101 1.11 13.65 3.94
CA LEU A 101 2.26 13.78 3.05
C LEU A 101 1.84 13.40 1.62
N LYS A 102 2.07 14.32 0.68
CA LYS A 102 1.73 14.17 -0.73
C LYS A 102 2.97 14.28 -1.59
N LEU A 103 3.15 13.28 -2.45
CA LEU A 103 4.29 13.12 -3.35
C LEU A 103 3.79 13.20 -4.79
N ASN A 104 4.28 14.17 -5.58
CA ASN A 104 3.73 14.47 -6.91
C ASN A 104 4.71 14.26 -8.05
N GLY A 105 6.00 14.13 -7.74
CA GLY A 105 7.07 14.01 -8.70
C GLY A 105 7.70 12.63 -8.64
N ALA A 106 8.96 12.56 -8.21
CA ALA A 106 9.66 11.27 -8.10
C ALA A 106 9.18 10.41 -6.91
N GLY A 107 8.63 11.02 -5.85
CA GLY A 107 8.30 10.30 -4.62
C GLY A 107 9.50 10.11 -3.70
N PHE A 108 9.69 8.92 -3.13
CA PHE A 108 10.85 8.61 -2.29
C PHE A 108 12.04 8.16 -3.14
N VAL A 109 13.17 8.81 -2.96
CA VAL A 109 14.44 8.46 -3.61
C VAL A 109 15.48 8.18 -2.53
N ASN A 110 15.77 6.91 -2.28
CA ASN A 110 16.73 6.50 -1.25
C ASN A 110 18.09 6.12 -1.85
N ASN A 111 19.04 7.04 -1.82
CA ASN A 111 20.42 6.81 -2.24
C ASN A 111 21.35 6.42 -1.07
N SER A 112 20.82 6.35 0.15
CA SER A 112 21.59 6.18 1.39
C SER A 112 22.04 4.74 1.65
N GLY A 113 21.33 3.75 1.10
CA GLY A 113 21.50 2.33 1.43
C GLY A 113 21.02 1.95 2.84
N SER A 114 20.59 2.91 3.66
CA SER A 114 19.94 2.67 4.96
C SER A 114 18.43 2.53 4.79
N LEU A 115 17.79 1.67 5.58
CA LEU A 115 16.33 1.58 5.63
C LEU A 115 15.74 2.88 6.17
N GLN A 116 14.92 3.54 5.37
CA GLN A 116 14.19 4.75 5.75
C GLN A 116 12.78 4.38 6.16
N SER A 117 12.30 4.94 7.27
CA SER A 117 11.00 4.58 7.83
C SER A 117 10.03 5.75 7.75
N VAL A 118 8.81 5.48 7.31
CA VAL A 118 7.67 6.39 7.42
C VAL A 118 6.62 5.73 8.30
N VAL A 119 6.19 6.43 9.35
CA VAL A 119 5.27 5.89 10.36
C VAL A 119 4.01 6.75 10.41
N ILE A 120 2.86 6.11 10.29
CA ILE A 120 1.53 6.71 10.48
C ILE A 120 0.93 6.09 11.75
N PRO A 121 1.10 6.73 12.92
CA PRO A 121 1.00 6.05 14.21
C PRO A 121 -0.39 6.06 14.87
N GLU A 122 -1.35 6.86 14.39
CA GLU A 122 -2.54 7.18 15.19
C GLU A 122 -3.75 6.24 14.98
N GLU A 123 -4.25 5.68 16.08
CA GLU A 123 -5.45 4.85 16.17
C GLU A 123 -6.75 5.70 16.23
N SER A 124 -6.96 6.65 15.30
CA SER A 124 -8.18 7.47 15.27
C SER A 124 -8.70 7.71 13.85
N ASP A 125 -9.99 8.05 13.71
CA ASP A 125 -10.61 8.41 12.41
C ASP A 125 -9.97 9.67 11.75
N LEU A 126 -9.04 10.33 12.44
CA LEU A 126 -8.26 11.47 11.96
C LEU A 126 -6.84 11.08 11.53
N ALA A 127 -6.53 9.79 11.42
CA ALA A 127 -5.20 9.29 11.12
C ALA A 127 -4.54 10.03 9.94
N GLY A 128 -3.21 10.20 10.05
CA GLY A 128 -2.41 10.75 8.96
C GLY A 128 -2.58 9.92 7.68
N ALA A 129 -2.36 10.55 6.53
CA ALA A 129 -2.44 9.86 5.26
C ALA A 129 -1.27 10.19 4.35
N MET A 130 -0.91 9.24 3.51
CA MET A 130 0.15 9.41 2.53
C MET A 130 -0.36 9.13 1.13
N PHE A 131 -0.05 10.05 0.22
CA PHE A 131 -0.56 10.02 -1.15
C PHE A 131 0.58 10.12 -2.17
N PHE A 132 0.58 9.21 -3.14
CA PHE A 132 1.44 9.24 -4.31
C PHE A 132 0.59 9.61 -5.53
N TYR A 133 0.98 10.65 -6.25
CA TYR A 133 0.30 11.16 -7.44
C TYR A 133 1.18 11.06 -8.68
N ASN A 134 0.57 11.21 -9.85
CA ASN A 134 1.26 11.19 -11.13
C ASN A 134 2.13 9.93 -11.27
N SER A 135 3.44 10.08 -11.43
CA SER A 135 4.41 8.99 -11.56
C SER A 135 5.23 8.75 -10.28
N ALA A 136 4.79 9.26 -9.11
CA ALA A 136 5.56 9.14 -7.88
C ALA A 136 5.74 7.68 -7.46
N THR A 137 6.92 7.36 -6.91
CA THR A 137 7.20 6.01 -6.37
C THR A 137 7.50 6.03 -4.89
N ALA A 138 7.10 4.97 -4.15
CA ALA A 138 7.61 4.74 -2.79
C ALA A 138 9.08 4.30 -2.75
N GLY A 139 9.69 4.09 -3.93
CA GLY A 139 11.11 3.84 -4.09
C GLY A 139 11.51 2.44 -3.63
N SER A 140 12.76 2.32 -3.20
CA SER A 140 13.32 1.09 -2.65
C SER A 140 13.95 1.38 -1.29
N VAL A 141 14.11 0.35 -0.46
CA VAL A 141 14.75 0.49 0.87
C VAL A 141 14.00 1.52 1.74
N THR A 142 12.68 1.57 1.57
CA THR A 142 11.74 2.36 2.35
C THR A 142 10.77 1.40 3.03
N ASN A 143 10.51 1.61 4.32
CA ASN A 143 9.45 0.94 5.05
C ASN A 143 8.37 1.96 5.40
N VAL A 144 7.13 1.67 5.04
CA VAL A 144 5.97 2.48 5.41
C VAL A 144 5.09 1.63 6.32
N SER A 145 4.92 2.06 7.57
CA SER A 145 4.05 1.39 8.52
C SER A 145 2.87 2.26 8.90
N THR A 146 1.69 1.66 9.02
CA THR A 146 0.47 2.37 9.40
C THR A 146 -0.30 1.62 10.48
N VAL A 147 -0.91 2.40 11.36
CA VAL A 147 -1.82 1.96 12.41
C VAL A 147 -3.15 2.66 12.14
N GLY A 148 -4.03 2.07 11.32
CA GLY A 148 -5.32 2.69 10.98
C GLY A 148 -5.29 3.82 9.92
N GLY A 149 -4.10 4.28 9.49
CA GLY A 149 -3.95 5.34 8.51
C GLY A 149 -4.13 4.90 7.06
N LEU A 150 -4.37 5.88 6.18
CA LEU A 150 -4.64 5.70 4.75
C LEU A 150 -3.39 5.93 3.90
N LEU A 151 -3.07 4.97 3.05
CA LEU A 151 -2.04 5.08 2.02
C LEU A 151 -2.70 4.95 0.66
N THR A 152 -2.37 5.83 -0.28
CA THR A 152 -3.02 5.80 -1.60
C THR A 152 -2.07 6.15 -2.74
N PHE A 153 -2.15 5.36 -3.80
CA PHE A 153 -1.49 5.56 -5.09
C PHE A 153 -2.52 5.95 -6.15
N TYR A 154 -2.29 7.07 -6.83
CA TYR A 154 -3.13 7.58 -7.92
C TYR A 154 -2.37 7.63 -9.25
N ASN A 155 -3.10 7.77 -10.34
CA ASN A 155 -2.58 7.94 -11.70
C ASN A 155 -1.65 6.78 -12.11
N SER A 156 -0.41 7.03 -12.51
CA SER A 156 0.57 6.00 -12.90
C SER A 156 1.66 5.78 -11.83
N SER A 157 1.33 6.06 -10.57
CA SER A 157 2.26 5.95 -9.45
C SER A 157 2.55 4.49 -9.08
N SER A 158 3.62 4.26 -8.32
CA SER A 158 4.09 2.91 -8.02
C SER A 158 4.54 2.74 -6.58
N ALA A 159 4.15 1.64 -5.93
CA ALA A 159 4.70 1.22 -4.64
C ALA A 159 6.19 0.82 -4.71
N GLY A 160 6.78 0.79 -5.91
CA GLY A 160 8.20 0.50 -6.11
C GLY A 160 8.57 -0.87 -5.58
N SER A 161 9.67 -0.94 -4.83
CA SER A 161 10.10 -2.15 -4.10
C SER A 161 10.11 -1.88 -2.58
N ALA A 162 9.26 -0.97 -2.11
CA ALA A 162 9.14 -0.63 -0.70
C ALA A 162 8.42 -1.73 0.08
N THR A 163 8.57 -1.70 1.41
CA THR A 163 7.80 -2.53 2.32
C THR A 163 6.65 -1.72 2.90
N PHE A 164 5.43 -2.26 2.84
CA PHE A 164 4.24 -1.71 3.47
C PHE A 164 3.82 -2.65 4.61
N ASP A 165 3.79 -2.12 5.82
CA ASP A 165 3.42 -2.84 7.03
C ASP A 165 2.10 -2.28 7.58
N LEU A 166 1.02 -3.01 7.28
CA LEU A 166 -0.34 -2.78 7.77
C LEU A 166 -0.71 -3.80 8.85
N THR A 167 0.29 -4.26 9.63
CA THR A 167 0.07 -5.27 10.68
C THR A 167 -0.03 -4.70 12.09
N SER A 168 0.40 -3.45 12.28
CA SER A 168 0.39 -2.80 13.58
C SER A 168 -0.99 -2.22 13.90
N GLY A 169 -1.61 -2.68 14.98
CA GLY A 169 -2.70 -1.96 15.63
C GLY A 169 -4.01 -2.73 15.85
N SER A 170 -4.98 -2.01 16.40
CA SER A 170 -6.35 -2.49 16.62
C SER A 170 -7.34 -2.04 15.54
N LEU A 171 -6.93 -1.08 14.72
CA LEU A 171 -7.71 -0.51 13.61
C LEU A 171 -7.27 -1.04 12.24
N GLN A 172 -8.18 -0.95 11.29
CA GLN A 172 -7.98 -1.30 9.88
C GLN A 172 -7.00 -0.32 9.22
N GLY A 173 -5.81 -0.81 8.82
CA GLY A 173 -4.95 -0.06 7.91
C GLY A 173 -5.46 -0.17 6.47
N THR A 174 -5.32 0.89 5.68
CA THR A 174 -5.78 0.90 4.28
C THR A 174 -4.64 1.24 3.32
N LEU A 175 -4.52 0.47 2.24
CA LEU A 175 -3.63 0.74 1.11
C LEU A 175 -4.39 0.60 -0.21
N ASP A 176 -4.58 1.71 -0.90
CA ASP A 176 -5.36 1.75 -2.13
C ASP A 176 -4.51 2.11 -3.36
N PHE A 177 -4.80 1.46 -4.48
CA PHE A 177 -4.26 1.71 -5.80
C PHE A 177 -5.39 2.08 -6.75
N TRP A 178 -5.32 3.27 -7.35
CA TRP A 178 -6.31 3.82 -8.29
C TRP A 178 -5.72 4.04 -9.68
N ASP A 179 -6.57 4.29 -10.67
CA ASP A 179 -6.18 4.60 -12.06
C ASP A 179 -5.28 3.52 -12.70
N GLU A 180 -4.07 3.86 -13.14
CA GLU A 180 -3.07 2.99 -13.77
C GLU A 180 -1.91 2.67 -12.80
N SER A 181 -2.10 2.85 -11.50
CA SER A 181 -1.05 2.67 -10.50
C SER A 181 -0.67 1.20 -10.31
N THR A 182 0.48 0.93 -9.69
CA THR A 182 0.98 -0.44 -9.53
C THR A 182 1.58 -0.70 -8.14
N ALA A 183 1.32 -1.88 -7.60
CA ALA A 183 2.04 -2.37 -6.42
C ALA A 183 3.52 -2.74 -6.74
N GLY A 184 3.94 -2.73 -8.01
CA GLY A 184 5.33 -2.88 -8.41
C GLY A 184 5.94 -4.20 -7.92
N ASP A 185 7.09 -4.12 -7.27
CA ASP A 185 7.78 -5.25 -6.62
C ASP A 185 7.69 -5.13 -5.08
N ALA A 186 6.67 -4.42 -4.57
CA ALA A 186 6.55 -4.13 -3.15
C ALA A 186 6.34 -5.40 -2.32
N THR A 187 6.76 -5.35 -1.05
CA THR A 187 6.34 -6.34 -0.05
C THR A 187 5.22 -5.72 0.80
N ILE A 188 4.04 -6.32 0.79
CA ILE A 188 2.86 -5.82 1.48
C ILE A 188 2.45 -6.83 2.55
N ASN A 189 2.54 -6.43 3.82
CA ASN A 189 2.13 -7.24 4.96
C ASN A 189 0.86 -6.63 5.54
N ALA A 190 -0.22 -7.40 5.62
CA ALA A 190 -1.48 -6.95 6.17
C ALA A 190 -2.04 -7.95 7.18
N SER A 191 -2.53 -7.41 8.29
CA SER A 191 -3.26 -8.17 9.30
C SER A 191 -4.35 -7.33 9.96
N ALA A 192 -5.04 -7.88 10.95
CA ALA A 192 -5.95 -7.13 11.83
C ALA A 192 -7.03 -6.31 11.08
N ASN A 193 -7.70 -6.94 10.11
CA ASN A 193 -8.74 -6.32 9.28
C ASN A 193 -8.25 -5.25 8.29
N SER A 194 -6.94 -5.14 8.06
CA SER A 194 -6.38 -4.24 7.05
C SER A 194 -6.91 -4.56 5.66
N VAL A 195 -7.13 -3.51 4.87
CA VAL A 195 -7.73 -3.55 3.53
C VAL A 195 -6.72 -3.06 2.50
N ILE A 196 -6.58 -3.81 1.42
CA ILE A 196 -5.81 -3.40 0.25
C ILE A 196 -6.73 -3.46 -0.97
N SER A 197 -6.82 -2.37 -1.71
CA SER A 197 -7.76 -2.29 -2.84
C SER A 197 -7.05 -1.87 -4.11
N PHE A 198 -7.36 -2.57 -5.20
CA PHE A 198 -6.96 -2.22 -6.55
C PHE A 198 -8.21 -1.83 -7.32
N PHE A 199 -8.25 -0.59 -7.81
CA PHE A 199 -9.35 0.00 -8.56
C PHE A 199 -8.96 0.30 -10.01
N ASP A 200 -9.96 0.58 -10.85
CA ASP A 200 -9.83 1.00 -12.25
C ASP A 200 -9.01 0.06 -13.14
N SER A 201 -7.76 0.40 -13.44
CA SER A 201 -6.81 -0.38 -14.25
C SER A 201 -5.48 -0.62 -13.52
N SER A 202 -5.48 -0.47 -12.20
CA SER A 202 -4.28 -0.66 -11.38
C SER A 202 -3.82 -2.12 -11.39
N THR A 203 -2.55 -2.36 -11.12
CA THR A 203 -1.94 -3.70 -11.20
C THR A 203 -1.28 -4.12 -9.90
N GLY A 204 -1.34 -5.43 -9.64
CA GLY A 204 -0.59 -6.05 -8.54
C GLY A 204 0.93 -6.05 -8.79
N GLY A 205 1.37 -6.00 -10.05
CA GLY A 205 2.77 -6.15 -10.41
C GLY A 205 3.38 -7.45 -9.84
N ASN A 206 4.69 -7.49 -9.67
CA ASN A 206 5.38 -8.62 -9.03
C ASN A 206 5.38 -8.53 -7.50
N ALA A 207 4.41 -7.83 -6.89
CA ALA A 207 4.39 -7.62 -5.46
C ALA A 207 4.27 -8.94 -4.70
N THR A 208 4.82 -8.98 -3.50
CA THR A 208 4.63 -10.06 -2.53
C THR A 208 3.61 -9.61 -1.50
N LEU A 209 2.52 -10.38 -1.37
CA LEU A 209 1.41 -10.08 -0.50
C LEU A 209 1.30 -11.14 0.61
N ASN A 210 1.37 -10.69 1.86
CA ASN A 210 1.27 -11.54 3.05
C ASN A 210 0.06 -11.11 3.88
N LEU A 211 -1.00 -11.92 3.88
CA LEU A 211 -2.25 -11.65 4.57
C LEU A 211 -2.46 -12.60 5.74
N SER A 212 -2.90 -12.08 6.87
CA SER A 212 -3.29 -12.87 8.04
C SER A 212 -4.39 -12.19 8.84
N THR A 213 -4.99 -12.89 9.81
CA THR A 213 -5.86 -12.28 10.84
C THR A 213 -6.93 -11.33 10.28
N ALA A 214 -7.72 -11.82 9.32
CA ALA A 214 -8.81 -11.10 8.66
C ALA A 214 -8.39 -9.95 7.72
N ALA A 215 -7.17 -9.96 7.19
CA ALA A 215 -6.79 -9.03 6.14
C ALA A 215 -7.55 -9.31 4.84
N PHE A 216 -7.95 -8.25 4.15
CA PHE A 216 -8.78 -8.30 2.95
C PHE A 216 -8.08 -7.61 1.78
N VAL A 217 -8.08 -8.25 0.62
CA VAL A 217 -7.61 -7.65 -0.63
C VAL A 217 -8.69 -7.76 -1.70
N SER A 218 -8.97 -6.69 -2.43
CA SER A 218 -9.91 -6.71 -3.56
C SER A 218 -9.30 -6.12 -4.82
N PHE A 219 -9.54 -6.81 -5.94
CA PHE A 219 -9.31 -6.35 -7.29
C PHE A 219 -10.67 -6.09 -7.95
N ALA A 220 -11.09 -4.83 -8.00
CA ALA A 220 -12.44 -4.43 -8.46
C ALA A 220 -12.49 -3.77 -9.86
N GLY A 221 -11.35 -3.63 -10.55
CA GLY A 221 -11.21 -3.01 -11.87
C GLY A 221 -10.91 -4.00 -13.01
N SER A 222 -10.49 -3.49 -14.18
CA SER A 222 -9.88 -4.30 -15.26
C SER A 222 -8.43 -4.67 -14.92
N ASN A 223 -8.21 -5.02 -13.66
CA ASN A 223 -6.92 -5.11 -13.00
C ASN A 223 -6.28 -6.45 -13.25
N ASN A 224 -4.97 -6.47 -13.32
CA ASN A 224 -4.20 -7.70 -13.40
C ASN A 224 -3.29 -7.78 -12.17
N ALA A 225 -3.34 -8.90 -11.44
CA ALA A 225 -2.36 -9.17 -10.39
C ALA A 225 -0.95 -9.45 -10.96
N GLU A 226 -0.78 -9.62 -12.28
CA GLU A 226 0.49 -9.71 -13.04
C GLU A 226 1.72 -10.26 -12.32
N HIS A 227 1.81 -11.58 -12.12
CA HIS A 227 2.92 -12.27 -11.44
C HIS A 227 3.05 -12.00 -9.94
N MET A 228 2.08 -11.34 -9.31
CA MET A 228 2.02 -11.19 -7.85
C MET A 228 2.08 -12.55 -7.16
N ILE A 229 2.75 -12.58 -6.02
CA ILE A 229 2.79 -13.73 -5.13
C ILE A 229 1.96 -13.42 -3.89
N GLY A 230 0.81 -14.07 -3.75
CA GLY A 230 -0.09 -13.88 -2.61
C GLY A 230 -0.09 -15.09 -1.66
N THR A 231 0.09 -14.84 -0.37
CA THR A 231 -0.17 -15.82 0.68
C THR A 231 -1.25 -15.30 1.60
N CYS A 232 -2.33 -16.06 1.73
CA CYS A 232 -3.47 -15.74 2.57
C CYS A 232 -3.60 -16.78 3.69
N ILE A 233 -3.52 -16.35 4.95
CA ILE A 233 -3.48 -17.25 6.11
C ILE A 233 -4.71 -17.03 6.99
N GLY A 234 -5.48 -18.10 7.16
CA GLY A 234 -6.56 -18.21 8.14
C GLY A 234 -7.43 -16.96 8.20
N GLY A 235 -7.80 -16.60 9.41
CA GLY A 235 -8.58 -15.41 9.73
C GLY A 235 -8.49 -15.14 11.22
N ASN A 236 -9.42 -14.37 11.74
CA ASN A 236 -9.71 -14.37 13.16
C ASN A 236 -10.96 -15.25 13.44
N GLN A 237 -11.54 -15.14 14.63
CA GLN A 237 -12.71 -15.92 15.07
C GLN A 237 -14.03 -15.45 14.44
N VAL A 238 -13.99 -14.39 13.63
CA VAL A 238 -15.16 -13.72 13.06
C VAL A 238 -15.07 -13.69 11.54
N PHE A 239 -13.92 -13.28 11.01
CA PHE A 239 -13.68 -13.04 9.60
C PHE A 239 -12.46 -13.83 9.10
N PRO A 240 -12.53 -14.40 7.89
CA PRO A 240 -11.39 -14.96 7.20
C PRO A 240 -10.48 -13.84 6.66
N SER A 241 -9.22 -14.17 6.40
CA SER A 241 -8.39 -13.39 5.48
C SER A 241 -8.76 -13.81 4.04
N GLN A 242 -8.83 -12.86 3.11
CA GLN A 242 -9.29 -13.15 1.75
C GLN A 242 -8.66 -12.28 0.67
N ILE A 243 -8.67 -12.83 -0.56
CA ILE A 243 -8.33 -12.12 -1.79
C ILE A 243 -9.50 -12.29 -2.76
N ASP A 244 -10.07 -11.18 -3.18
CA ASP A 244 -11.24 -11.14 -4.05
C ASP A 244 -10.88 -10.55 -5.41
N PHE A 245 -11.29 -11.24 -6.46
CA PHE A 245 -11.23 -10.81 -7.85
C PHE A 245 -12.66 -10.59 -8.34
N GLU A 246 -13.04 -9.34 -8.55
CA GLU A 246 -14.40 -8.94 -8.94
C GLU A 246 -14.43 -8.37 -10.36
N GLY A 247 -15.61 -8.38 -10.97
CA GLY A 247 -15.84 -7.69 -12.25
C GLY A 247 -14.98 -8.26 -13.38
N PHE A 248 -14.18 -7.41 -14.03
CA PHE A 248 -13.33 -7.80 -15.17
C PHE A 248 -11.87 -8.08 -14.77
N SER A 249 -11.60 -8.28 -13.47
CA SER A 249 -10.25 -8.50 -12.98
C SER A 249 -9.67 -9.87 -13.40
N SER A 250 -8.35 -9.94 -13.44
CA SER A 250 -7.58 -11.13 -13.77
C SER A 250 -6.50 -11.40 -12.72
N ALA A 251 -6.35 -12.67 -12.34
CA ALA A 251 -5.19 -13.12 -11.57
C ALA A 251 -3.90 -13.19 -12.41
N GLY A 252 -4.00 -13.06 -13.73
CA GLY A 252 -2.87 -13.04 -14.66
C GLY A 252 -2.00 -14.30 -14.54
N GLU A 253 -0.70 -14.11 -14.36
CA GLU A 253 0.28 -15.17 -14.09
C GLU A 253 0.66 -15.24 -12.60
N GLY A 254 -0.19 -14.72 -11.71
CA GLY A 254 0.07 -14.69 -10.27
C GLY A 254 0.15 -16.09 -9.63
N THR A 255 0.76 -16.18 -8.46
CA THR A 255 0.81 -17.38 -7.64
C THR A 255 0.18 -17.12 -6.28
N PHE A 256 -0.89 -17.84 -5.96
CA PHE A 256 -1.66 -17.61 -4.75
C PHE A 256 -1.74 -18.86 -3.89
N THR A 257 -1.47 -18.71 -2.61
CA THR A 257 -1.54 -19.79 -1.61
C THR A 257 -2.52 -19.41 -0.52
N THR A 258 -3.48 -20.28 -0.22
CA THR A 258 -4.33 -20.17 0.97
C THR A 258 -3.87 -21.17 2.02
N ILE A 259 -3.92 -20.78 3.28
CA ILE A 259 -3.56 -21.61 4.44
C ILE A 259 -4.73 -21.59 5.43
N GLY A 260 -5.16 -22.76 5.90
CA GLY A 260 -6.30 -22.88 6.79
C GLY A 260 -6.08 -22.25 8.17
N GLY A 261 -7.08 -22.39 9.04
CA GLY A 261 -6.98 -21.93 10.43
C GLY A 261 -5.77 -22.55 11.12
N SER A 262 -5.09 -21.75 11.96
CA SER A 262 -3.89 -22.14 12.71
C SER A 262 -4.16 -22.36 14.20
N ALA A 263 -5.29 -21.83 14.70
CA ALA A 263 -5.77 -22.04 16.06
C ALA A 263 -7.27 -22.36 16.09
N SER A 264 -7.71 -22.96 17.21
CA SER A 264 -9.11 -23.34 17.42
C SER A 264 -10.06 -22.16 17.22
N GLY A 265 -11.03 -22.33 16.34
CA GLY A 265 -12.08 -21.35 16.04
C GLY A 265 -11.67 -20.25 15.04
N GLU A 266 -10.44 -20.25 14.55
CA GLU A 266 -10.08 -19.38 13.43
C GLU A 266 -10.81 -19.83 12.16
N GLN A 267 -11.27 -18.84 11.40
CA GLN A 267 -11.77 -19.06 10.05
C GLN A 267 -10.62 -19.47 9.13
N GLY A 268 -10.92 -20.29 8.13
CA GLY A 268 -10.00 -20.55 7.04
C GLY A 268 -9.91 -19.36 6.08
N SER A 269 -8.75 -19.12 5.48
CA SER A 269 -8.65 -18.10 4.42
C SER A 269 -9.35 -18.56 3.14
N PHE A 270 -9.69 -17.64 2.25
CA PHE A 270 -10.15 -18.00 0.92
C PHE A 270 -9.67 -17.05 -0.18
N ILE A 271 -9.84 -17.48 -1.43
CA ILE A 271 -9.76 -16.65 -2.63
C ILE A 271 -11.09 -16.76 -3.37
N LEU A 272 -11.63 -15.63 -3.80
CA LEU A 272 -12.90 -15.55 -4.51
C LEU A 272 -12.72 -14.91 -5.88
N PHE A 273 -13.26 -15.56 -6.91
CA PHE A 273 -13.55 -14.95 -8.20
C PHE A 273 -15.06 -14.77 -8.33
N ASP A 274 -15.50 -13.55 -8.65
CA ASP A 274 -16.91 -13.20 -8.77
C ASP A 274 -17.24 -12.42 -10.06
N ASN A 275 -18.51 -12.40 -10.43
CA ASN A 275 -19.08 -11.77 -11.61
C ASN A 275 -18.49 -12.29 -12.93
N THR A 276 -17.49 -11.61 -13.51
CA THR A 276 -16.85 -11.97 -14.80
C THR A 276 -15.34 -12.20 -14.69
N ALA A 277 -14.80 -12.29 -13.47
CA ALA A 277 -13.37 -12.36 -13.23
C ALA A 277 -12.75 -13.66 -13.75
N THR A 278 -11.44 -13.63 -14.01
CA THR A 278 -10.70 -14.76 -14.59
C THR A 278 -9.46 -15.11 -13.77
N ALA A 279 -9.25 -16.39 -13.51
CA ALA A 279 -7.98 -16.87 -12.95
C ALA A 279 -6.84 -16.89 -13.98
N ASP A 280 -7.18 -16.73 -15.26
CA ASP A 280 -6.22 -16.64 -16.38
C ASP A 280 -5.19 -17.78 -16.39
N ASN A 281 -3.89 -17.48 -16.28
CA ASN A 281 -2.79 -18.47 -16.26
C ASN A 281 -2.21 -18.67 -14.85
N ALA A 282 -2.90 -18.20 -13.81
CA ALA A 282 -2.37 -18.17 -12.46
C ALA A 282 -2.22 -19.57 -11.85
N THR A 283 -1.37 -19.66 -10.83
CA THR A 283 -1.17 -20.88 -10.04
C THR A 283 -1.79 -20.72 -8.66
N PHE A 284 -2.56 -21.71 -8.23
CA PHE A 284 -3.22 -21.71 -6.93
C PHE A 284 -2.84 -22.94 -6.11
N VAL A 285 -2.52 -22.73 -4.84
CA VAL A 285 -2.28 -23.78 -3.86
C VAL A 285 -3.25 -23.60 -2.69
N ILE A 286 -4.27 -24.47 -2.63
CA ILE A 286 -5.38 -24.38 -1.71
C ILE A 286 -5.20 -25.41 -0.59
N ASN A 287 -4.68 -25.00 0.56
CA ASN A 287 -4.34 -25.92 1.64
C ASN A 287 -5.52 -26.19 2.59
N GLY A 288 -5.49 -27.34 3.26
CA GLY A 288 -6.41 -27.62 4.36
C GLY A 288 -6.05 -26.90 5.67
N GLY A 289 -6.74 -27.27 6.74
CA GLY A 289 -6.47 -26.80 8.09
C GLY A 289 -5.09 -27.24 8.60
N MET A 290 -4.47 -26.42 9.47
CA MET A 290 -3.11 -26.64 9.96
C MET A 290 -3.03 -27.42 11.29
N GLY A 291 -4.16 -27.97 11.76
CA GLY A 291 -4.22 -28.71 13.02
C GLY A 291 -5.56 -29.43 13.18
N ALA A 292 -5.63 -30.37 14.13
CA ALA A 292 -6.79 -31.25 14.32
C ALA A 292 -8.11 -30.46 14.45
N GLY A 293 -9.05 -30.74 13.54
CA GLY A 293 -10.38 -30.11 13.50
C GLY A 293 -10.39 -28.62 13.13
N LEU A 294 -9.29 -28.08 12.59
CA LEU A 294 -9.24 -26.71 12.10
C LEU A 294 -9.82 -26.57 10.69
N THR A 295 -10.35 -25.39 10.40
CA THR A 295 -10.99 -25.03 9.13
C THR A 295 -9.98 -25.05 7.98
N GLY A 296 -10.38 -25.65 6.86
CA GLY A 296 -9.65 -25.67 5.59
C GLY A 296 -9.74 -24.33 4.86
N THR A 297 -9.41 -24.31 3.58
CA THR A 297 -9.49 -23.08 2.77
C THR A 297 -10.32 -23.30 1.52
N PHE A 298 -10.71 -22.19 0.90
CA PHE A 298 -11.56 -22.22 -0.27
C PHE A 298 -10.96 -21.42 -1.43
N LEU A 299 -11.18 -21.93 -2.63
CA LEU A 299 -11.08 -21.20 -3.88
C LEU A 299 -12.45 -21.23 -4.56
N TYR A 300 -13.10 -20.07 -4.64
CA TYR A 300 -14.45 -19.94 -5.20
C TYR A 300 -14.42 -19.34 -6.60
N PHE A 301 -15.22 -19.92 -7.51
CA PHE A 301 -15.57 -19.35 -8.79
C PHE A 301 -17.10 -19.22 -8.88
N ILE A 302 -17.61 -18.00 -8.79
CA ILE A 302 -19.06 -17.71 -8.72
C ILE A 302 -19.51 -16.96 -10.00
N ASP A 303 -20.82 -16.86 -10.23
CA ASP A 303 -21.42 -16.15 -11.35
C ASP A 303 -20.96 -16.63 -12.74
N THR A 304 -20.28 -15.81 -13.53
CA THR A 304 -19.87 -16.10 -14.92
C THR A 304 -18.35 -16.16 -15.09
N THR A 305 -17.65 -16.36 -13.97
CA THR A 305 -16.18 -16.44 -13.88
C THR A 305 -15.58 -17.63 -14.64
N THR A 306 -14.26 -17.60 -14.82
CA THR A 306 -13.53 -18.71 -15.46
C THR A 306 -12.20 -18.99 -14.78
N ALA A 307 -11.93 -20.27 -14.50
CA ALA A 307 -10.59 -20.73 -14.10
C ALA A 307 -9.59 -20.69 -15.27
N ALA A 308 -10.06 -20.49 -16.51
CA ALA A 308 -9.25 -20.30 -17.71
C ALA A 308 -8.17 -21.39 -17.87
N ALA A 309 -6.89 -21.06 -17.88
CA ALA A 309 -5.78 -21.99 -18.02
C ALA A 309 -5.00 -22.18 -16.70
N ALA A 310 -5.61 -21.84 -15.56
CA ALA A 310 -4.96 -21.88 -14.26
C ALA A 310 -4.47 -23.29 -13.87
N ASN A 311 -3.43 -23.32 -13.04
CA ASN A 311 -2.93 -24.54 -12.41
C ASN A 311 -3.33 -24.54 -10.94
N ILE A 312 -4.25 -25.43 -10.56
CA ILE A 312 -4.85 -25.44 -9.22
C ILE A 312 -4.48 -26.74 -8.51
N THR A 313 -3.87 -26.63 -7.34
CA THR A 313 -3.61 -27.76 -6.44
C THR A 313 -4.37 -27.54 -5.14
N ALA A 314 -5.24 -28.47 -4.77
CA ALA A 314 -5.85 -28.49 -3.44
C ALA A 314 -5.31 -29.64 -2.61
N ASN A 315 -4.92 -29.32 -1.37
CA ASN A 315 -4.30 -30.24 -0.44
C ASN A 315 -5.25 -30.56 0.72
N GLY A 316 -5.21 -31.80 1.18
CA GLY A 316 -5.91 -32.21 2.38
C GLY A 316 -5.39 -31.50 3.63
N GLY A 317 -6.21 -31.51 4.67
CA GLY A 317 -5.86 -31.06 5.99
C GLY A 317 -4.95 -32.03 6.74
N VAL A 318 -4.41 -31.59 7.88
CA VAL A 318 -3.64 -32.44 8.79
C VAL A 318 -4.48 -32.89 9.98
N ASP A 319 -4.16 -34.05 10.56
CA ASP A 319 -4.79 -34.55 11.80
C ASP A 319 -6.34 -34.57 11.78
N GLY A 320 -6.94 -34.86 10.61
CA GLY A 320 -8.39 -34.92 10.43
C GLY A 320 -9.08 -33.57 10.32
N SER A 321 -8.33 -32.49 10.08
CA SER A 321 -8.88 -31.18 9.73
C SER A 321 -9.49 -31.18 8.33
N ASP A 322 -10.22 -30.12 8.00
CA ASP A 322 -10.81 -29.98 6.67
C ASP A 322 -9.71 -29.79 5.60
N GLY A 323 -9.97 -30.29 4.39
CA GLY A 323 -9.11 -30.10 3.23
C GLY A 323 -9.32 -28.73 2.57
N GLY A 324 -8.47 -28.41 1.60
CA GLY A 324 -8.72 -27.33 0.66
C GLY A 324 -9.88 -27.67 -0.27
N VAL A 325 -10.74 -26.71 -0.53
CA VAL A 325 -11.94 -26.86 -1.36
C VAL A 325 -11.86 -25.94 -2.56
N ILE A 326 -12.14 -26.48 -3.74
CA ILE A 326 -12.34 -25.70 -4.96
C ILE A 326 -13.83 -25.77 -5.29
N SER A 327 -14.51 -24.63 -5.39
CA SER A 327 -15.94 -24.57 -5.69
C SER A 327 -16.21 -23.85 -7.01
N PHE A 328 -16.98 -24.49 -7.90
CA PHE A 328 -17.54 -23.84 -9.08
C PHE A 328 -19.05 -23.73 -8.92
N GLU A 329 -19.54 -22.48 -8.88
CA GLU A 329 -20.94 -22.15 -8.63
C GLU A 329 -21.56 -21.46 -9.85
N ASP A 330 -22.88 -21.40 -9.90
CA ASP A 330 -23.65 -20.73 -10.93
C ASP A 330 -23.23 -21.09 -12.37
N LYS A 331 -22.79 -20.12 -13.18
CA LYS A 331 -22.43 -20.29 -14.59
C LYS A 331 -20.91 -20.23 -14.79
N SER A 332 -20.14 -20.39 -13.71
CA SER A 332 -18.68 -20.39 -13.76
C SER A 332 -18.16 -21.52 -14.66
N LYS A 333 -16.91 -21.39 -15.13
CA LYS A 333 -16.30 -22.33 -16.08
C LYS A 333 -14.92 -22.74 -15.61
N GLY A 334 -14.62 -24.04 -15.69
CA GLY A 334 -13.25 -24.54 -15.50
C GLY A 334 -12.28 -24.16 -16.62
N GLY A 335 -12.76 -23.84 -17.83
CA GLY A 335 -11.87 -23.57 -18.97
C GLY A 335 -11.01 -24.79 -19.35
N THR A 336 -9.71 -24.55 -19.52
CA THR A 336 -8.66 -25.57 -19.73
C THR A 336 -7.77 -25.75 -18.50
N CYS A 337 -8.23 -25.34 -17.31
CA CYS A 337 -7.44 -25.42 -16.09
C CYS A 337 -7.04 -26.87 -15.77
N SER A 338 -5.97 -27.00 -14.99
CA SER A 338 -5.54 -28.26 -14.40
C SER A 338 -5.86 -28.25 -12.91
N ILE A 339 -6.52 -29.30 -12.41
CA ILE A 339 -6.86 -29.45 -10.99
C ILE A 339 -6.20 -30.73 -10.45
N THR A 340 -5.43 -30.59 -9.38
CA THR A 340 -4.85 -31.71 -8.62
C THR A 340 -5.42 -31.70 -7.19
N LEU A 341 -6.04 -32.81 -6.78
CA LEU A 341 -6.58 -32.98 -5.42
C LEU A 341 -5.76 -34.02 -4.66
N SER A 342 -5.45 -33.73 -3.40
CA SER A 342 -4.69 -34.63 -2.51
C SER A 342 -5.40 -34.81 -1.17
N GLY A 343 -5.30 -36.00 -0.56
CA GLY A 343 -5.87 -36.26 0.77
C GLY A 343 -7.39 -36.14 0.79
N ASN A 344 -7.92 -35.34 1.72
CA ASN A 344 -9.35 -35.02 1.83
C ASN A 344 -9.71 -33.66 1.17
N ALA A 345 -8.91 -33.17 0.23
CA ALA A 345 -9.29 -32.01 -0.60
C ALA A 345 -10.52 -32.30 -1.46
N GLU A 346 -11.30 -31.27 -1.75
CA GLU A 346 -12.59 -31.39 -2.42
C GLU A 346 -12.68 -30.49 -3.67
N LEU A 347 -13.37 -31.01 -4.69
CA LEU A 347 -13.89 -30.23 -5.81
C LEU A 347 -15.42 -30.26 -5.71
N ASP A 348 -16.01 -29.12 -5.35
CA ASP A 348 -17.45 -28.94 -5.25
C ASP A 348 -18.01 -28.29 -6.54
N ILE A 349 -19.00 -28.95 -7.13
CA ILE A 349 -19.76 -28.47 -8.29
C ILE A 349 -21.27 -28.60 -8.05
N SER A 350 -21.68 -28.80 -6.80
CA SER A 350 -23.07 -29.04 -6.43
C SER A 350 -23.95 -27.81 -6.62
N MET A 351 -23.35 -26.63 -6.51
CA MET A 351 -23.97 -25.31 -6.73
C MET A 351 -23.84 -24.83 -8.18
N HIS A 352 -23.29 -25.64 -9.10
CA HIS A 352 -23.16 -25.31 -10.51
C HIS A 352 -24.49 -25.46 -11.26
N ASN A 353 -24.83 -24.50 -12.12
CA ASN A 353 -26.03 -24.58 -12.95
C ASN A 353 -25.90 -25.66 -14.02
N ALA A 354 -26.92 -26.51 -14.16
CA ALA A 354 -26.97 -27.52 -15.21
C ALA A 354 -26.81 -26.90 -16.62
N ARG A 355 -26.17 -27.63 -17.53
CA ARG A 355 -26.07 -27.23 -18.94
C ARG A 355 -27.49 -27.13 -19.51
N GLY A 356 -27.90 -25.91 -19.87
CA GLY A 356 -29.11 -25.64 -20.67
C GLY A 356 -28.99 -26.14 -22.10
#